data_AF-W7B7H2-F1
#
_entry.id   AF-W7B7H2-F1
#
_cell.length_a   1.000
_cell.length_b   1.000
_cell.length_c   1.000
_cell.angle_alpha   90.00
_cell.angle_beta   90.00
_cell.angle_gamma   90.00
#
_symmetry.space_group_name_H-M   'P 1'
#
loop_
_entity.id
_entity.type
_entity.pdbx_description
1 polymer ?
#
loop_
_entity_poly.entity_id
_entity_poly.type
_entity_poly.pdbx_seq_one_letter_code
_entity_poly.pdbx_strand_id
1 'polypeptide(L)'
;MGGADNACGALGNISHPESQGLISVGTSGVVLAYSKRAERVTGKYHYFNSAISGWDYKMGVTLSAGYSLEWFRKVFAPEEDFEELTSELAQVPIGANGVVFNPYLFGERSPYFNPYLSASITGVRANHTRQDIVRAILEGVAFSLKNVYQEMELSESIQTFRITGGVVKNPLWLQMFADIFETKMEVLTLDEGPAFGALMCAIQGAEGRDASEILAKFNPLRKVLMPVEENIVCYREAYQRFLEQSELQNQWSKKRK
;
A
#
# COMPACT_ATOMS: atom_id res chain seq x y z
N MET A 1 -4.71 -28.39 -3.79
CA MET A 1 -4.83 -27.45 -2.65
C MET A 1 -5.28 -26.10 -3.18
N GLY A 2 -5.88 -25.26 -2.34
CA GLY A 2 -6.33 -23.90 -2.69
C GLY A 2 -6.28 -23.01 -1.45
N GLY A 3 -6.49 -21.70 -1.62
CA GLY A 3 -6.43 -20.72 -0.53
C GLY A 3 -7.38 -19.56 -0.75
N ALA A 4 -7.51 -18.71 0.28
CA ALA A 4 -8.22 -17.44 0.16
C ALA A 4 -7.50 -16.51 -0.82
N ASP A 5 -8.23 -15.50 -1.34
CA ASP A 5 -7.75 -14.54 -2.32
C ASP A 5 -6.39 -13.91 -1.98
N ASN A 6 -6.21 -13.44 -0.74
CA ASN A 6 -5.00 -12.78 -0.27
C ASN A 6 -3.86 -13.78 -0.03
N ALA A 7 -4.17 -15.00 0.41
CA ALA A 7 -3.18 -16.06 0.57
C ALA A 7 -2.62 -16.51 -0.79
N CYS A 8 -3.50 -16.67 -1.78
CA CYS A 8 -3.10 -16.95 -3.16
C CYS A 8 -2.42 -15.74 -3.79
N GLY A 9 -2.91 -14.51 -3.55
CA GLY A 9 -2.29 -13.29 -4.05
C GLY A 9 -0.85 -13.10 -3.54
N ALA A 10 -0.61 -13.40 -2.27
CA ALA A 10 0.73 -13.40 -1.69
C ALA A 10 1.62 -14.47 -2.35
N LEU A 11 1.14 -15.72 -2.46
CA LEU A 11 1.89 -16.80 -3.11
C LEU A 11 2.22 -16.50 -4.58
N GLY A 12 1.30 -15.87 -5.30
CA GLY A 12 1.47 -15.49 -6.70
C GLY A 12 2.43 -14.34 -6.96
N ASN A 13 2.91 -13.67 -5.90
CA ASN A 13 3.81 -12.51 -6.02
C ASN A 13 5.11 -12.68 -5.22
N ILE A 14 5.07 -13.33 -4.07
CA ILE A 14 6.20 -13.45 -3.16
C ILE A 14 6.91 -14.79 -3.37
N SER A 15 8.19 -14.69 -3.70
CA SER A 15 9.11 -15.82 -3.87
C SER A 15 9.94 -16.13 -2.62
N HIS A 16 10.21 -15.11 -1.80
CA HIS A 16 11.10 -15.17 -0.64
C HIS A 16 10.39 -14.59 0.60
N PRO A 17 9.58 -15.40 1.31
CA PRO A 17 8.72 -14.94 2.41
C PRO A 17 9.45 -14.18 3.53
N GLU A 18 10.73 -14.47 3.75
CA GLU A 18 11.57 -13.87 4.78
C GLU A 18 11.99 -12.43 4.47
N SER A 19 12.03 -12.03 3.20
CA SER A 19 12.59 -10.74 2.78
C SER A 19 11.65 -9.93 1.90
N GLN A 20 10.55 -10.51 1.45
CA GLN A 20 9.59 -9.90 0.54
C GLN A 20 8.22 -9.66 1.16
N GLY A 21 7.68 -8.47 0.91
CA GLY A 21 6.29 -8.12 1.19
C GLY A 21 5.49 -7.90 -0.09
N LEU A 22 4.18 -7.72 0.04
CA LEU A 22 3.27 -7.39 -1.05
C LEU A 22 2.52 -6.09 -0.72
N ILE A 23 2.48 -5.18 -1.68
CA ILE A 23 1.63 -4.00 -1.70
C ILE A 23 0.69 -4.13 -2.90
N SER A 24 -0.61 -3.98 -2.67
CA SER A 24 -1.60 -3.95 -3.74
C SER A 24 -2.43 -2.67 -3.61
N VAL A 25 -2.47 -1.87 -4.67
CA VAL A 25 -3.22 -0.60 -4.67
C VAL A 25 -4.27 -0.64 -5.77
N GLY A 26 -5.47 -1.08 -5.41
CA GLY A 26 -6.68 -0.98 -6.22
C GLY A 26 -7.61 0.10 -5.67
N THR A 27 -8.93 -0.13 -5.73
CA THR A 27 -9.93 0.72 -5.04
C THR A 27 -9.57 0.89 -3.55
N SER A 28 -9.22 -0.21 -2.90
CA SER A 28 -8.57 -0.26 -1.58
C SER A 28 -7.08 -0.58 -1.72
N GLY A 29 -6.34 -0.39 -0.64
CA GLY A 29 -4.92 -0.66 -0.54
C GLY A 29 -4.67 -1.78 0.46
N VAL A 30 -3.75 -2.68 0.14
CA VAL A 30 -3.30 -3.76 1.03
C VAL A 30 -1.79 -3.70 1.14
N VAL A 31 -1.28 -3.84 2.37
CA VAL A 31 0.10 -4.24 2.61
C VAL A 31 0.08 -5.59 3.33
N LEU A 32 0.96 -6.49 2.94
CA LEU A 32 1.04 -7.86 3.43
C LEU A 32 2.50 -8.29 3.56
N ALA A 33 2.80 -8.98 4.65
CA ALA A 33 4.09 -9.62 4.86
C ALA A 33 3.89 -10.99 5.50
N TYR A 34 4.71 -11.95 5.08
CA TYR A 34 4.78 -13.23 5.77
C TYR A 34 5.44 -13.07 7.14
N SER A 35 5.06 -13.94 8.06
CA SER A 35 5.63 -13.99 9.39
C SER A 35 5.71 -15.45 9.83
N LYS A 36 6.80 -15.80 10.52
CA LYS A 36 6.84 -17.08 11.24
C LYS A 36 5.74 -17.07 12.29
N ARG A 37 5.18 -18.25 12.56
CA ARG A 37 4.07 -18.41 13.48
C ARG A 37 4.37 -17.72 14.83
N ALA A 38 3.60 -16.69 15.14
CA ALA A 38 3.80 -15.83 16.30
C ALA A 38 2.49 -15.67 17.09
N GLU A 39 2.56 -14.98 18.24
CA GLU A 39 1.36 -14.58 18.97
C GLU A 39 0.48 -13.66 18.11
N ARG A 40 -0.83 -13.92 18.15
CA ARG A 40 -1.82 -13.17 17.38
C ARG A 40 -2.14 -11.86 18.08
N VAL A 41 -1.57 -10.76 17.59
CA VAL A 41 -1.98 -9.41 18.00
C VAL A 41 -3.19 -8.99 17.19
N THR A 42 -4.25 -8.56 17.87
CA THR A 42 -5.51 -8.09 17.25
C THR A 42 -5.64 -6.58 17.32
N GLY A 43 -6.28 -5.96 16.33
CA GLY A 43 -6.70 -4.56 16.40
C GLY A 43 -5.70 -3.53 15.84
N LYS A 44 -4.66 -3.97 15.12
CA LYS A 44 -3.76 -3.12 14.33
C LYS A 44 -3.62 -3.59 12.88
N TYR A 45 -3.55 -4.91 12.72
CA TYR A 45 -3.55 -5.61 11.45
C TYR A 45 -4.36 -6.90 11.58
N HIS A 46 -4.55 -7.57 10.46
CA HIS A 46 -5.13 -8.90 10.40
C HIS A 46 -4.03 -9.95 10.33
N TYR A 47 -4.25 -11.10 10.98
CA TYR A 47 -3.33 -12.23 11.00
C TYR A 47 -4.05 -13.48 10.47
N PHE A 48 -3.47 -14.15 9.48
CA PHE A 48 -4.08 -15.27 8.78
C PHE A 48 -3.08 -16.41 8.53
N ASN A 49 -3.60 -17.63 8.39
CA ASN A 49 -2.80 -18.78 7.97
C ASN A 49 -2.46 -18.64 6.48
N SER A 50 -1.24 -18.99 6.08
CA SER A 50 -0.85 -18.92 4.67
C SER A 50 -1.03 -20.22 3.89
N ALA A 51 -0.82 -20.14 2.57
CA ALA A 51 -0.71 -21.30 1.69
C ALA A 51 0.68 -21.97 1.73
N ILE A 52 1.66 -21.36 2.41
CA ILE A 52 3.04 -21.85 2.52
C ILE A 52 3.23 -22.51 3.89
N SER A 53 3.69 -23.75 3.90
CA SER A 53 3.94 -24.48 5.16
C SER A 53 4.94 -23.74 6.04
N GLY A 54 4.65 -23.64 7.34
CA GLY A 54 5.51 -22.97 8.32
C GLY A 54 5.38 -21.44 8.36
N TRP A 55 4.58 -20.84 7.48
CA TRP A 55 4.35 -19.40 7.42
C TRP A 55 2.88 -19.05 7.65
N ASP A 56 2.68 -17.98 8.41
CA ASP A 56 1.43 -17.21 8.45
C ASP A 56 1.68 -15.86 7.77
N TYR A 57 0.66 -15.03 7.62
CA TYR A 57 0.85 -13.68 7.11
C TYR A 57 0.07 -12.63 7.90
N LYS A 58 0.68 -11.45 8.00
CA LYS A 58 0.07 -10.23 8.51
C LYS A 58 -0.37 -9.39 7.33
N MET A 59 -1.58 -8.85 7.37
CA MET A 59 -2.07 -7.92 6.35
C MET A 59 -2.81 -6.76 7.00
N GLY A 60 -2.70 -5.59 6.41
CA GLY A 60 -3.54 -4.47 6.78
C GLY A 60 -4.02 -3.73 5.55
N VAL A 61 -5.12 -3.00 5.73
CA VAL A 61 -5.91 -2.46 4.63
C VAL A 61 -6.11 -0.97 4.84
N THR A 62 -5.93 -0.20 3.77
CA THR A 62 -6.47 1.16 3.64
C THR A 62 -7.72 1.08 2.78
N LEU A 63 -8.89 1.38 3.36
CA LEU A 63 -10.18 1.11 2.69
C LEU A 63 -10.39 1.95 1.42
N SER A 64 -9.91 3.19 1.41
CA SER A 64 -9.95 4.07 0.24
C SER A 64 -8.54 4.42 -0.22
N ALA A 65 -7.90 3.51 -0.97
CA ALA A 65 -6.61 3.81 -1.57
C ALA A 65 -6.79 4.50 -2.93
N GLY A 66 -6.86 3.74 -4.03
CA GLY A 66 -7.16 4.30 -5.35
C GLY A 66 -8.51 5.02 -5.41
N TYR A 67 -9.47 4.60 -4.58
CA TYR A 67 -10.75 5.29 -4.48
C TYR A 67 -10.64 6.74 -3.99
N SER A 68 -9.60 7.11 -3.22
CA SER A 68 -9.45 8.49 -2.78
C SER A 68 -9.25 9.46 -3.94
N LEU A 69 -8.46 9.08 -4.94
CA LEU A 69 -8.29 9.89 -6.15
C LEU A 69 -9.57 9.91 -6.98
N GLU A 70 -10.26 8.77 -7.10
CA GLU A 70 -11.54 8.68 -7.81
C GLU A 70 -12.62 9.56 -7.15
N TRP A 71 -12.72 9.52 -5.83
CA TRP A 71 -13.61 10.37 -5.05
C TRP A 71 -13.30 11.85 -5.27
N PHE A 72 -12.03 12.23 -5.19
CA PHE A 72 -11.62 13.62 -5.43
C PHE A 72 -12.00 14.09 -6.83
N ARG A 73 -11.71 13.28 -7.86
CA ARG A 73 -12.11 13.54 -9.24
C ARG A 73 -13.62 13.76 -9.33
N LYS A 74 -14.43 12.83 -8.83
CA LYS A 74 -15.90 12.91 -8.90
C LYS A 74 -16.49 14.16 -8.21
N VAL A 75 -15.88 14.61 -7.12
CA VAL A 75 -16.43 15.71 -6.30
C VAL A 75 -15.90 17.07 -6.72
N PHE A 76 -14.62 17.17 -7.08
CA PHE A 76 -13.93 18.45 -7.28
C PHE A 76 -13.46 18.70 -8.71
N ALA A 77 -13.36 17.65 -9.54
CA ALA A 77 -12.87 17.75 -10.92
C ALA A 77 -13.59 16.74 -11.84
N PRO A 78 -14.93 16.78 -11.95
CA PRO A 78 -15.72 15.73 -12.59
C PRO A 78 -15.44 15.58 -14.09
N GLU A 79 -15.04 16.68 -14.74
CA GLU A 79 -14.72 16.75 -16.16
C GLU A 79 -13.30 16.28 -16.50
N GLU A 80 -12.43 16.15 -15.50
CA GLU A 80 -11.05 15.72 -15.70
C GLU A 80 -10.93 14.20 -15.60
N ASP A 81 -10.00 13.62 -16.37
CA ASP A 81 -9.58 12.23 -16.22
C ASP A 81 -8.40 12.08 -15.24
N PHE A 82 -7.97 10.83 -15.00
CA PHE A 82 -6.87 10.56 -14.08
C PHE A 82 -5.50 11.02 -14.61
N GLU A 83 -5.31 11.06 -15.93
CA GLU A 83 -4.06 11.49 -16.54
C GLU A 83 -3.92 13.01 -16.39
N GLU A 84 -5.00 13.75 -16.65
CA GLU A 84 -5.08 15.20 -16.43
C GLU A 84 -4.85 15.56 -14.96
N LEU A 85 -5.52 14.88 -14.02
CA LEU A 85 -5.33 15.12 -12.59
C LEU A 85 -3.90 14.85 -12.11
N THR A 86 -3.22 13.88 -12.72
CA THR A 86 -1.86 13.50 -12.34
C THR A 86 -0.77 14.13 -13.22
N SER A 87 -1.19 14.96 -14.18
CA SER A 87 -0.29 15.77 -14.99
C SER A 87 0.47 16.77 -14.12
N GLU A 88 1.73 17.01 -14.47
CA GLU A 88 2.60 18.01 -13.80
C GLU A 88 2.84 17.80 -12.29
N LEU A 89 2.39 16.69 -11.69
CA LEU A 89 2.63 16.41 -10.26
C LEU A 89 4.11 16.37 -9.88
N ALA A 90 5.00 16.07 -10.84
CA ALA A 90 6.45 16.11 -10.65
C ALA A 90 6.97 17.54 -10.35
N GLN A 91 6.24 18.59 -10.73
CA GLN A 91 6.60 19.99 -10.45
C GLN A 91 6.21 20.42 -9.03
N VAL A 92 5.23 19.76 -8.42
CA VAL A 92 4.88 19.98 -7.02
C VAL A 92 6.03 19.44 -6.15
N PRO A 93 6.46 20.11 -5.07
CA PRO A 93 7.46 19.56 -4.16
C PRO A 93 6.96 18.32 -3.39
N ILE A 94 7.89 17.46 -2.96
CA ILE A 94 7.59 16.37 -2.02
C ILE A 94 6.95 16.92 -0.74
N GLY A 95 5.90 16.24 -0.26
CA GLY A 95 5.14 16.69 0.90
C GLY A 95 4.11 17.77 0.58
N ALA A 96 3.77 17.92 -0.71
CA ALA A 96 2.64 18.68 -1.24
C ALA A 96 2.51 20.11 -0.68
N ASN A 97 3.63 20.84 -0.60
CA ASN A 97 3.70 22.20 -0.05
C ASN A 97 3.11 22.34 1.39
N GLY A 98 3.10 21.25 2.16
CA GLY A 98 2.54 21.25 3.51
C GLY A 98 1.14 20.64 3.62
N VAL A 99 0.45 20.39 2.50
CA VAL A 99 -0.88 19.78 2.50
C VAL A 99 -0.78 18.30 2.89
N VAL A 100 -1.67 17.86 3.78
CA VAL A 100 -1.73 16.47 4.24
C VAL A 100 -3.13 15.92 3.96
N PHE A 101 -3.20 14.72 3.38
CA PHE A 101 -4.44 13.99 3.18
C PHE A 101 -4.45 12.70 4.00
N ASN A 102 -5.51 12.49 4.80
CA ASN A 102 -5.77 11.26 5.51
C ASN A 102 -6.87 10.46 4.78
N PRO A 103 -6.58 9.26 4.24
CA PRO A 103 -7.47 8.58 3.28
C PRO A 103 -8.57 7.75 3.97
N TYR A 104 -9.26 8.30 4.98
CA TYR A 104 -10.24 7.55 5.79
C TYR A 104 -11.69 7.82 5.36
N LEU A 105 -11.98 7.72 4.05
CA LEU A 105 -13.30 8.08 3.50
C LEU A 105 -14.45 7.20 4.01
N PHE A 106 -14.14 5.99 4.47
CA PHE A 106 -15.13 5.00 4.91
C PHE A 106 -14.96 4.60 6.38
N GLY A 107 -14.33 5.46 7.19
CA GLY A 107 -13.64 5.00 8.39
C GLY A 107 -12.36 4.25 8.03
N GLU A 108 -11.77 3.55 8.98
CA GLU A 108 -10.59 2.74 8.70
C GLU A 108 -10.52 1.47 9.54
N ARG A 109 -9.98 0.40 8.93
CA ARG A 109 -9.63 -0.85 9.62
C ARG A 109 -8.23 -0.74 10.19
N SER A 110 -7.19 -0.63 9.37
CA SER A 110 -5.81 -0.62 9.88
C SER A 110 -5.20 0.77 9.83
N PRO A 111 -4.42 1.21 10.84
CA PRO A 111 -4.18 0.53 12.11
C PRO A 111 -5.20 0.85 13.21
N TYR A 112 -6.17 1.75 12.94
CA TYR A 112 -6.99 2.37 14.00
C TYR A 112 -8.24 1.59 14.43
N PHE A 113 -8.74 0.67 13.60
CA PHE A 113 -9.99 -0.08 13.77
C PHE A 113 -11.15 0.82 14.20
N ASN A 114 -11.31 1.95 13.51
CA ASN A 114 -12.24 3.00 13.88
C ASN A 114 -13.17 3.32 12.69
N PRO A 115 -14.43 2.86 12.71
CA PRO A 115 -15.39 3.12 11.64
C PRO A 115 -15.91 4.57 11.62
N TYR A 116 -15.51 5.40 12.58
CA TYR A 116 -15.92 6.80 12.69
C TYR A 116 -14.83 7.78 12.27
N LEU A 117 -13.66 7.28 11.86
CA LEU A 117 -12.68 8.09 11.15
C LEU A 117 -13.30 8.64 9.87
N SER A 118 -12.85 9.81 9.47
CA SER A 118 -13.30 10.49 8.25
C SER A 118 -12.10 11.10 7.56
N ALA A 119 -12.07 11.14 6.23
CA ALA A 119 -10.97 11.79 5.53
C ALA A 119 -10.76 13.25 5.96
N SER A 120 -9.51 13.73 5.88
CA SER A 120 -9.18 15.15 6.02
C SER A 120 -8.19 15.59 4.96
N ILE A 121 -8.31 16.87 4.60
CA ILE A 121 -7.28 17.64 3.93
C ILE A 121 -6.90 18.76 4.89
N THR A 122 -5.68 18.76 5.41
CA THR A 122 -5.18 19.77 6.36
C THR A 122 -3.98 20.53 5.78
N GLY A 123 -3.67 21.69 6.35
CA GLY A 123 -2.55 22.53 5.90
C GLY A 123 -2.83 23.38 4.65
N VAL A 124 -4.07 23.41 4.15
CA VAL A 124 -4.44 24.19 2.95
C VAL A 124 -4.31 25.69 3.18
N ARG A 125 -3.71 26.39 2.21
CA ARG A 125 -3.55 27.85 2.14
C ARG A 125 -3.96 28.35 0.76
N ALA A 126 -4.21 29.65 0.62
CA ALA A 126 -4.72 30.24 -0.62
C ALA A 126 -3.75 30.13 -1.83
N ASN A 127 -2.46 29.89 -1.58
CA ASN A 127 -1.44 29.69 -2.62
C ASN A 127 -1.35 28.23 -3.11
N HIS A 128 -2.09 27.29 -2.49
CA HIS A 128 -2.12 25.92 -2.95
C HIS A 128 -3.04 25.75 -4.15
N THR A 129 -2.63 24.84 -5.02
CA THR A 129 -3.27 24.48 -6.26
C THR A 129 -3.99 23.15 -6.13
N ARG A 130 -4.73 22.76 -7.18
CA ARG A 130 -5.32 21.42 -7.28
C ARG A 130 -4.24 20.34 -7.25
N GLN A 131 -3.11 20.57 -7.90
CA GLN A 131 -1.98 19.64 -7.99
C GLN A 131 -1.36 19.36 -6.61
N ASP A 132 -1.33 20.35 -5.71
CA ASP A 132 -0.92 20.14 -4.32
C ASP A 132 -1.83 19.16 -3.60
N ILE A 133 -3.15 19.31 -3.78
CA ILE A 133 -4.13 18.41 -3.16
C ILE A 133 -4.05 17.01 -3.76
N VAL A 134 -3.94 16.90 -5.09
CA VAL A 134 -3.79 15.59 -5.75
C VAL A 134 -2.51 14.90 -5.29
N ARG A 135 -1.38 15.60 -5.21
CA ARG A 135 -0.14 15.04 -4.68
C ARG A 135 -0.31 14.58 -3.23
N ALA A 136 -0.93 15.40 -2.38
CA ALA A 136 -1.21 15.03 -1.00
C ALA A 136 -2.06 13.76 -0.91
N ILE A 137 -3.02 13.56 -1.82
CA ILE A 137 -3.82 12.32 -1.90
C ILE A 137 -2.94 11.11 -2.20
N LEU A 138 -2.09 11.19 -3.24
CA LEU A 138 -1.22 10.08 -3.63
C LEU A 138 -0.22 9.72 -2.51
N GLU A 139 0.41 10.74 -1.91
CA GLU A 139 1.33 10.59 -0.79
C GLU A 139 0.60 10.05 0.45
N GLY A 140 -0.59 10.57 0.77
CA GLY A 140 -1.42 10.15 1.91
C GLY A 140 -1.82 8.68 1.86
N VAL A 141 -2.12 8.14 0.68
CA VAL A 141 -2.40 6.70 0.50
C VAL A 141 -1.16 5.86 0.79
N ALA A 142 0.00 6.25 0.26
CA ALA A 142 1.26 5.55 0.51
C ALA A 142 1.67 5.64 2.00
N PHE A 143 1.50 6.80 2.64
CA PHE A 143 1.73 6.99 4.07
C PHE A 143 0.79 6.14 4.92
N SER A 144 -0.49 6.02 4.55
CA SER A 144 -1.42 5.18 5.29
C SER A 144 -0.99 3.72 5.26
N LEU A 145 -0.56 3.21 4.10
CA LEU A 145 -0.06 1.84 3.98
C LEU A 145 1.28 1.66 4.71
N LYS A 146 2.19 2.66 4.67
CA LYS A 146 3.43 2.65 5.46
C LYS A 146 3.12 2.57 6.96
N ASN A 147 2.16 3.35 7.43
CA ASN A 147 1.74 3.35 8.84
C ASN A 147 1.25 1.96 9.27
N VAL A 148 0.39 1.36 8.46
CA VAL A 148 -0.07 -0.01 8.69
C VAL A 148 1.09 -1.01 8.72
N TYR A 149 2.04 -0.90 7.80
CA TYR A 149 3.23 -1.75 7.75
C TYR A 149 4.10 -1.60 9.02
N GLN A 150 4.32 -0.38 9.50
CA GLN A 150 5.09 -0.13 10.72
C GLN A 150 4.43 -0.78 11.96
N GLU A 151 3.09 -0.82 11.99
CA GLU A 151 2.33 -1.45 13.07
C GLU A 151 2.30 -2.99 13.00
N MET A 152 2.82 -3.61 11.94
CA MET A 152 2.84 -5.07 11.80
C MET A 152 3.85 -5.77 12.72
N GLU A 153 4.78 -5.04 13.36
CA GLU A 153 5.75 -5.59 14.32
C GLU A 153 6.42 -6.86 13.75
N LEU A 154 6.99 -6.75 12.53
CA LEU A 154 7.71 -7.85 11.90
C LEU A 154 9.04 -8.07 12.60
N SER A 155 9.45 -9.34 12.74
CA SER A 155 10.73 -9.71 13.37
C SER A 155 11.94 -9.32 12.53
N GLU A 156 11.77 -9.30 11.21
CA GLU A 156 12.78 -8.92 10.23
C GLU A 156 12.18 -7.86 9.31
N SER A 157 13.00 -6.91 8.88
CA SER A 157 12.55 -5.88 7.95
C SER A 157 12.42 -6.45 6.53
N ILE A 158 11.34 -6.08 5.86
CA ILE A 158 11.17 -6.38 4.44
C ILE A 158 12.22 -5.62 3.64
N GLN A 159 12.97 -6.35 2.80
CA GLN A 159 14.00 -5.77 1.94
C GLN A 159 13.45 -5.38 0.58
N THR A 160 12.31 -5.95 0.20
CA THR A 160 11.70 -5.74 -1.12
C THR A 160 10.18 -5.87 -1.04
N PHE A 161 9.45 -4.94 -1.64
CA PHE A 161 8.02 -5.10 -1.85
C PHE A 161 7.71 -5.44 -3.30
N ARG A 162 6.86 -6.45 -3.49
CA ARG A 162 6.11 -6.68 -4.72
C ARG A 162 4.98 -5.67 -4.75
N ILE A 163 4.85 -4.89 -5.81
CA ILE A 163 3.77 -3.89 -5.91
C ILE A 163 2.91 -4.10 -7.16
N THR A 164 1.60 -4.08 -6.97
CA THR A 164 0.57 -4.43 -7.97
C THR A 164 -0.60 -3.44 -7.96
N GLY A 165 -1.46 -3.52 -8.99
CA GLY A 165 -2.66 -2.69 -9.10
C GLY A 165 -2.45 -1.35 -9.80
N GLY A 166 -3.42 -0.44 -9.64
CA GLY A 166 -3.51 0.83 -10.37
C GLY A 166 -2.30 1.75 -10.21
N VAL A 167 -1.62 1.70 -9.06
CA VAL A 167 -0.37 2.45 -8.79
C VAL A 167 0.71 2.19 -9.83
N VAL A 168 0.79 0.96 -10.37
CA VAL A 168 1.82 0.55 -11.34
C VAL A 168 1.69 1.29 -12.68
N LYS A 169 0.51 1.83 -12.98
CA LYS A 169 0.24 2.59 -14.20
C LYS A 169 0.78 4.02 -14.14
N ASN A 170 1.02 4.56 -12.94
CA ASN A 170 1.56 5.90 -12.73
C ASN A 170 3.02 5.81 -12.22
N PRO A 171 4.04 6.09 -13.06
CA PRO A 171 5.44 5.95 -12.67
C PRO A 171 5.86 6.81 -11.49
N LEU A 172 5.29 8.03 -11.36
CA LEU A 172 5.57 8.93 -10.26
C LEU A 172 5.03 8.34 -8.96
N TRP A 173 3.76 7.91 -8.95
CA TRP A 173 3.15 7.33 -7.76
C TRP A 173 3.85 6.04 -7.34
N LEU A 174 4.24 5.20 -8.31
CA LEU A 174 5.02 4.00 -8.05
C LEU A 174 6.39 4.31 -7.39
N GLN A 175 7.08 5.37 -7.84
CA GLN A 175 8.33 5.81 -7.20
C GLN A 175 8.10 6.34 -5.79
N MET A 176 6.99 7.07 -5.54
CA MET A 176 6.63 7.53 -4.20
C MET A 176 6.56 6.37 -3.20
N PHE A 177 6.03 5.21 -3.60
CA PHE A 177 6.03 4.04 -2.72
C PHE A 177 7.44 3.58 -2.35
N ALA A 178 8.37 3.50 -3.32
CA ALA A 178 9.76 3.12 -3.04
C ALA A 178 10.41 4.10 -2.06
N ASP A 179 10.28 5.40 -2.31
CA ASP A 179 10.87 6.45 -1.49
C ASP A 179 10.22 6.51 -0.09
N ILE A 180 8.89 6.42 -0.01
CA ILE A 180 8.14 6.47 1.25
C ILE A 180 8.43 5.21 2.09
N PHE A 181 8.41 4.01 1.51
CA PHE A 181 8.73 2.79 2.26
C PHE A 181 10.23 2.63 2.51
N GLU A 182 11.07 3.45 1.88
CA GLU A 182 12.53 3.39 1.99
C GLU A 182 13.05 1.99 1.61
N THR A 183 12.37 1.35 0.66
CA THR A 183 12.52 -0.07 0.34
C THR A 183 12.38 -0.29 -1.16
N LYS A 184 13.15 -1.23 -1.71
CA LYS A 184 13.07 -1.61 -3.13
C LYS A 184 11.65 -2.05 -3.50
N MET A 185 11.15 -1.54 -4.62
CA MET A 185 9.87 -1.94 -5.22
C MET A 185 10.10 -2.76 -6.48
N GLU A 186 9.40 -3.87 -6.61
CA GLU A 186 9.48 -4.73 -7.78
C GLU A 186 8.07 -4.99 -8.34
N VAL A 187 7.94 -4.84 -9.66
CA VAL A 187 6.71 -5.07 -10.42
C VAL A 187 6.89 -6.32 -11.26
N LEU A 188 5.97 -7.27 -11.15
CA LEU A 188 5.95 -8.48 -11.97
C LEU A 188 5.26 -8.23 -13.33
N THR A 189 5.43 -9.15 -14.26
CA THR A 189 4.87 -9.03 -15.62
C THR A 189 3.36 -9.22 -15.63
N LEU A 190 2.86 -10.19 -14.88
CA LEU A 190 1.44 -10.51 -14.72
C LEU A 190 0.87 -9.78 -13.51
N ASP A 191 -0.31 -9.19 -13.69
CA ASP A 191 -1.08 -8.47 -12.66
C ASP A 191 -2.27 -9.31 -12.16
N GLU A 192 -2.19 -10.65 -12.26
CA GLU A 192 -3.22 -11.60 -11.83
C GLU A 192 -2.79 -12.43 -10.62
N GLY A 193 -2.33 -11.76 -9.56
CA GLY A 193 -1.75 -12.39 -8.37
C GLY A 193 -2.55 -13.57 -7.81
N PRO A 194 -3.84 -13.41 -7.45
CA PRO A 194 -4.63 -14.49 -6.85
C PRO A 194 -4.87 -15.68 -7.78
N ALA A 195 -5.19 -15.42 -9.05
CA ALA A 195 -5.43 -16.50 -10.03
C ALA A 195 -4.14 -17.29 -10.32
N PHE A 196 -3.03 -16.58 -10.50
CA PHE A 196 -1.71 -17.19 -10.68
C PHE A 196 -1.27 -17.95 -9.43
N GLY A 197 -1.50 -17.42 -8.23
CA GLY A 197 -1.22 -18.12 -6.98
C GLY A 197 -2.08 -19.38 -6.79
N ALA A 198 -3.33 -19.37 -7.21
CA ALA A 198 -4.17 -20.58 -7.21
C ALA A 198 -3.62 -21.66 -8.17
N LEU A 199 -3.14 -21.25 -9.36
CA LEU A 199 -2.43 -22.15 -10.28
C LEU A 199 -1.15 -22.71 -9.63
N MET A 200 -0.37 -21.88 -8.92
CA MET A 200 0.82 -22.33 -8.20
C MET A 200 0.49 -23.37 -7.13
N CYS A 201 -0.58 -23.15 -6.34
CA CYS A 201 -1.07 -24.15 -5.37
C CYS A 201 -1.42 -25.48 -6.04
N ALA A 202 -1.97 -25.47 -7.25
CA ALA A 202 -2.30 -26.67 -8.00
C ALA A 202 -1.02 -27.40 -8.48
N ILE A 203 -0.06 -26.67 -9.06
CA ILE A 203 1.22 -27.23 -9.52
C ILE A 203 2.02 -27.80 -8.35
N GLN A 204 2.12 -27.07 -7.23
CA GLN A 204 2.83 -27.55 -6.05
C GLN A 204 2.18 -28.82 -5.48
N GLY A 205 0.84 -28.87 -5.44
CA GLY A 205 0.11 -30.06 -4.97
C GLY A 205 0.21 -31.27 -5.89
N ALA A 206 0.34 -31.06 -7.21
CA ALA A 206 0.41 -32.14 -8.19
C ALA A 206 1.84 -32.64 -8.44
N GLU A 207 2.82 -31.74 -8.45
CA GLU A 207 4.20 -32.02 -8.89
C GLU A 207 5.25 -31.80 -7.80
N GLY A 208 4.89 -31.24 -6.65
CA GLY A 208 5.84 -30.97 -5.56
C GLY A 208 6.89 -29.90 -5.87
N ARG A 209 6.69 -29.09 -6.92
CA ARG A 209 7.61 -28.02 -7.30
C ARG A 209 7.60 -26.86 -6.32
N ASP A 210 8.75 -26.20 -6.20
CA ASP A 210 8.89 -25.01 -5.37
C ASP A 210 8.16 -23.80 -5.99
N ALA A 211 7.49 -23.03 -5.14
CA ALA A 211 6.71 -21.86 -5.55
C ALA A 211 7.60 -20.77 -6.18
N SER A 212 8.82 -20.57 -5.67
CA SER A 212 9.73 -19.54 -6.17
C SER A 212 10.18 -19.84 -7.60
N GLU A 213 10.41 -21.12 -7.94
CA GLU A 213 10.79 -21.54 -9.30
C GLU A 213 9.67 -21.30 -10.31
N ILE A 214 8.42 -21.63 -9.93
CA ILE A 214 7.25 -21.41 -10.79
C ILE A 214 7.08 -19.91 -11.04
N LEU A 215 7.17 -19.10 -9.98
CA LEU A 215 7.01 -17.66 -10.09
C LEU A 215 8.09 -17.02 -10.97
N ALA A 216 9.37 -17.36 -10.73
CA ALA A 216 10.48 -16.83 -11.52
C ALA A 216 10.37 -17.17 -13.02
N LYS A 217 9.85 -18.36 -13.33
CA LYS A 217 9.69 -18.83 -14.71
C LYS A 217 8.51 -18.18 -15.44
N PHE A 218 7.35 -18.09 -14.79
CA PHE A 218 6.10 -17.72 -15.46
C PHE A 218 5.65 -16.28 -15.20
N ASN A 219 6.18 -15.65 -14.15
CA ASN A 219 5.88 -14.26 -13.83
C ASN A 219 7.15 -13.47 -13.47
N PRO A 220 8.06 -13.24 -14.44
CA PRO A 220 9.32 -12.56 -14.18
C PRO A 220 9.14 -11.07 -13.87
N LEU A 221 10.21 -10.47 -13.33
CA LEU A 221 10.30 -9.04 -13.08
C LEU A 221 10.09 -8.23 -14.37
N ARG A 222 9.21 -7.23 -14.29
CA ARG A 222 9.01 -6.22 -15.35
C ARG A 222 9.75 -4.93 -15.04
N LYS A 223 9.74 -4.50 -13.77
CA LYS A 223 10.34 -3.23 -13.34
C LYS A 223 10.88 -3.34 -11.91
N VAL A 224 11.97 -2.65 -11.64
CA VAL A 224 12.55 -2.49 -10.31
C VAL A 224 12.73 -0.98 -10.06
N LEU A 225 12.37 -0.52 -8.87
CA LEU A 225 12.57 0.86 -8.44
C LEU A 225 13.32 0.84 -7.11
N MET A 226 14.37 1.65 -7.04
CA MET A 226 15.13 1.87 -5.81
C MET A 226 14.64 3.17 -5.17
N PRO A 227 14.61 3.26 -3.83
CA PRO A 227 14.37 4.53 -3.16
C PRO A 227 15.45 5.54 -3.53
N VAL A 228 15.06 6.80 -3.69
CA VAL A 228 15.96 7.94 -3.94
C VAL A 228 16.26 8.63 -2.63
N GLU A 229 17.53 8.68 -2.22
CA GLU A 229 17.96 9.14 -0.90
C GLU A 229 17.51 10.58 -0.61
N GLU A 230 17.59 11.47 -1.60
CA GLU A 230 17.15 12.85 -1.49
C GLU A 230 15.65 12.96 -1.20
N ASN A 231 14.85 12.08 -1.80
CA ASN A 231 13.40 12.06 -1.61
C ASN A 231 13.03 11.52 -0.22
N ILE A 232 13.77 10.53 0.28
CA ILE A 232 13.53 9.90 1.59
C ILE A 232 13.52 10.94 2.70
N VAL A 233 14.47 11.89 2.69
CA VAL A 233 14.56 12.94 3.72
C VAL A 233 13.27 13.75 3.76
N CYS A 234 12.80 14.24 2.62
CA CYS A 234 11.57 15.01 2.52
C CYS A 234 10.33 14.16 2.88
N TYR A 235 10.30 12.89 2.46
CA TYR A 235 9.19 11.99 2.76
C TYR A 235 9.09 11.60 4.23
N ARG A 236 10.22 11.48 4.95
CA ARG A 236 10.21 11.25 6.41
C ARG A 236 9.55 12.41 7.13
N GLU A 237 9.87 13.66 6.78
CA GLU A 237 9.23 14.84 7.37
C GLU A 237 7.73 14.91 7.05
N ALA A 238 7.35 14.65 5.79
CA ALA A 238 5.96 14.61 5.38
C ALA A 238 5.17 13.48 6.08
N TYR A 239 5.80 12.32 6.26
CA TYR A 239 5.21 11.18 6.96
C TYR A 239 4.94 11.48 8.44
N GLN A 240 5.84 12.20 9.13
CA GLN A 240 5.59 12.61 10.51
C GLN A 240 4.36 13.51 10.62
N ARG A 241 4.23 14.51 9.74
CA ARG A 241 3.03 15.35 9.66
C ARG A 241 1.77 14.51 9.43
N PHE A 242 1.84 13.52 8.52
CA PHE A 242 0.73 12.59 8.28
C PHE A 242 0.32 11.83 9.55
N LEU A 243 1.28 11.30 10.31
CA LEU A 243 1.01 10.54 11.54
C LEU A 243 0.36 11.41 12.61
N GLU A 244 0.88 12.61 12.84
CA GLU A 244 0.30 13.58 13.79
C GLU A 244 -1.16 13.91 13.44
N GLN A 245 -1.44 14.20 12.17
CA GLN A 245 -2.80 14.51 11.72
C GLN A 245 -3.73 13.30 11.83
N SER A 246 -3.24 12.10 11.49
CA SER A 246 -4.01 10.86 11.59
C SER A 246 -4.42 10.57 13.04
N GLU A 247 -3.50 10.76 13.99
CA GLU A 247 -3.79 10.52 15.41
C GLU A 247 -4.75 11.56 15.98
N LEU A 248 -4.58 12.85 15.65
CA LEU A 248 -5.52 13.90 16.03
C LEU A 248 -6.94 13.61 15.53
N GLN A 249 -7.08 13.16 14.28
CA GLN A 249 -8.36 12.75 13.73
C GLN A 249 -8.96 11.53 14.45
N ASN A 250 -8.13 10.53 14.75
CA ASN A 250 -8.58 9.35 15.47
C ASN A 250 -9.09 9.70 16.87
N GLN A 251 -8.43 10.60 17.58
CA GLN A 251 -8.89 11.09 18.89
C GLN A 251 -10.16 11.92 18.77
N TRP A 252 -10.25 12.78 17.76
CA TRP A 252 -11.42 13.62 17.53
C TRP A 252 -12.68 12.83 17.17
N SER A 253 -12.56 11.82 16.30
CA SER A 253 -13.69 10.96 15.93
C SER A 253 -14.29 10.19 17.13
N LYS A 254 -13.45 9.80 18.10
CA LYS A 254 -13.90 9.15 19.34
C LYS A 254 -14.75 10.06 20.23
N LYS A 255 -14.58 11.39 20.15
CA LYS A 255 -15.36 12.38 20.91
C LYS A 255 -16.72 12.71 20.30
N ARG A 256 -16.97 12.28 19.06
CA ARG A 256 -18.23 12.53 18.33
C ARG A 256 -19.29 11.43 18.53
N LYS A 257 -18.97 10.39 19.30
CA LYS A 257 -19.92 9.36 19.73
C LYS A 257 -20.59 9.76 21.04
#